data_AF-A0A7Y3DWY2-F1
#
_entry.id   AF-A0A7Y3DWY2-F1
#
_cell.length_a   1.000
_cell.length_b   1.000
_cell.length_c   1.000
_cell.angle_alpha   90.00
_cell.angle_beta   90.00
_cell.angle_gamma   90.00
#
_symmetry.space_group_name_H-M   'P 1'
#
loop_
_entity.id
_entity.type
_entity.pdbx_description
1 polymer ?
#
loop_
_entity_poly.entity_id
_entity_poly.type
_entity_poly.pdbx_seq_one_letter_code
_entity_poly.pdbx_strand_id
1 'polypeptide(L)'
;MKNRKIIYLSSTLLMSFIILFMTGCEREVSDDVDFASFSNNPNVFIDGFSAGLEYFPFGGSKLDAFSVDSEVKYKGSASMRFDVPNFGDPSGSFAGAIFPDMGGRDLSEYDALTFWAKATKAGTINEIGFGNDFGENKYLVTRQNLRISTTWTKYTIPLPDPQKLITEKGMFWYAEGPEDGDGYSFWIDELKFEKLGTVAQPRPAIYGGADIEGEAFINIQGKIPDAGLTQTFNLASGVNETVIAAPSYFTFKSSDTDVVIVSELGVLTPIGLGTTEITATLGGVRAAGSVTLEVKGGFEFAPEPPVRDPGSVISIFSDAYTNVPVDFYNGFFAPFQTTLGGAVEINEGESIIVYEELNFVATEFKNPTVNATAMTHFHADIKIDETIDSGDFIAVELGDFGPNAAFGGDDDSSSRITFDSSALVSGEWISLDIPLSDFTDLTSRSNLAQIFFISDATISTLLVDNMYFYTE
;
A
#
# COMPACT_ATOMS: atom_id res chain seq x y z
N MET A 1 66.93 12.50 -76.16
CA MET A 1 65.77 13.16 -76.81
C MET A 1 64.60 13.21 -75.81
N LYS A 2 64.17 14.42 -75.47
CA LYS A 2 62.86 14.86 -74.91
C LYS A 2 62.16 14.06 -73.79
N ASN A 3 62.17 14.68 -72.61
CA ASN A 3 61.11 14.64 -71.60
C ASN A 3 59.72 14.83 -72.22
N ARG A 4 58.81 13.86 -72.06
CA ARG A 4 57.37 14.04 -72.27
C ARG A 4 56.56 13.19 -71.27
N LYS A 5 56.13 13.88 -70.19
CA LYS A 5 54.82 13.78 -69.53
C LYS A 5 54.35 12.39 -69.04
N ILE A 6 54.76 12.04 -67.81
CA ILE A 6 53.99 11.13 -66.91
C ILE A 6 53.39 11.96 -65.76
N ILE A 7 52.92 13.19 -66.04
CA ILE A 7 52.22 14.01 -65.04
C ILE A 7 50.70 13.82 -65.15
N TYR A 8 50.18 13.53 -66.34
CA TYR A 8 48.74 13.37 -66.54
C TYR A 8 48.20 12.05 -65.97
N LEU A 9 49.00 10.97 -65.89
CA LEU A 9 48.52 9.70 -65.35
C LEU A 9 48.31 9.78 -63.83
N SER A 10 49.21 10.47 -63.11
CA SER A 10 49.10 10.70 -61.67
C SER A 10 47.92 11.62 -61.33
N SER A 11 47.75 12.74 -62.04
CA SER A 11 46.65 13.67 -61.77
C SER A 11 45.28 13.11 -62.15
N THR A 12 45.17 12.28 -63.20
CA THR A 12 43.90 11.65 -63.58
C THR A 12 43.53 10.56 -62.56
N LEU A 13 44.50 9.76 -62.11
CA LEU A 13 44.25 8.72 -61.10
C LEU A 13 43.83 9.32 -59.74
N LEU A 14 44.43 10.44 -59.34
CA LEU A 14 44.09 11.12 -58.09
C LEU A 14 42.70 11.78 -58.14
N MET A 15 42.31 12.33 -59.30
CA MET A 15 40.96 12.89 -59.50
C MET A 15 39.89 11.77 -59.54
N SER A 16 40.20 10.62 -60.13
CA SER A 16 39.32 9.44 -60.13
C SER A 16 39.16 8.87 -58.72
N PHE A 17 40.21 8.84 -57.91
CA PHE A 17 40.15 8.36 -56.53
C PHE A 17 39.31 9.29 -55.63
N ILE A 18 39.36 10.60 -55.84
CA ILE A 18 38.53 11.58 -55.11
C ILE A 18 37.05 11.47 -55.51
N ILE A 19 36.74 11.18 -56.79
CA ILE A 19 35.36 10.95 -57.24
C ILE A 19 34.80 9.65 -56.66
N LEU A 20 35.62 8.60 -56.49
CA LEU A 20 35.22 7.33 -55.86
C LEU A 20 34.94 7.43 -54.35
N PHE A 21 35.49 8.44 -53.65
CA PHE A 21 35.16 8.70 -52.24
C PHE A 21 33.91 9.57 -52.05
N MET A 22 33.49 10.31 -53.08
CA MET A 22 32.25 11.12 -53.05
C MET A 22 31.02 10.32 -53.52
N THR A 23 31.22 9.12 -54.08
CA THR A 23 30.16 8.12 -54.29
C THR A 23 30.11 7.09 -53.17
N GLY A 24 30.49 7.50 -51.94
CA GLY A 24 30.08 6.75 -50.77
C GLY A 24 28.58 6.57 -50.85
N CYS A 25 28.12 5.31 -50.86
CA CYS A 25 26.72 5.02 -50.64
C CYS A 25 26.35 5.62 -49.27
N GLU A 26 25.85 6.85 -49.24
CA GLU A 26 24.76 7.13 -48.33
C GLU A 26 23.70 6.10 -48.70
N ARG A 27 23.61 5.02 -47.91
CA ARG A 27 22.40 4.21 -47.95
C ARG A 27 21.33 5.20 -47.56
N GLU A 28 20.48 5.56 -48.51
CA GLU A 28 19.15 6.04 -48.18
C GLU A 28 18.63 5.07 -47.14
N VAL A 29 18.30 5.60 -45.96
CA VAL A 29 17.58 4.83 -44.96
C VAL A 29 16.30 4.44 -45.67
N SER A 30 16.21 3.15 -46.04
CA SER A 30 15.03 2.57 -46.66
C SER A 30 13.82 3.01 -45.86
N ASP A 31 12.73 3.45 -46.50
CA ASP A 31 11.46 3.77 -45.82
C ASP A 31 10.92 2.59 -44.99
N ASP A 32 11.51 1.39 -45.15
CA ASP A 32 11.36 0.21 -44.30
C ASP A 32 12.31 0.24 -43.07
N VAL A 33 12.27 1.30 -42.25
CA VAL A 33 12.81 1.21 -40.89
C VAL A 33 11.77 0.52 -40.02
N ASP A 34 11.87 -0.80 -39.90
CA ASP A 34 11.18 -1.53 -38.84
C ASP A 34 11.76 -1.09 -37.49
N PHE A 35 11.03 -0.22 -36.78
CA PHE A 35 11.37 0.09 -35.39
C PHE A 35 11.33 -1.20 -34.58
N ALA A 36 12.32 -1.41 -33.71
CA ALA A 36 12.30 -2.54 -32.79
C ALA A 36 11.04 -2.45 -31.91
N SER A 37 10.16 -3.45 -32.03
CA SER A 37 8.98 -3.59 -31.20
C SER A 37 9.25 -4.55 -30.04
N PHE A 38 8.52 -4.40 -28.94
CA PHE A 38 8.54 -5.39 -27.88
C PHE A 38 7.91 -6.70 -28.35
N SER A 39 8.27 -7.81 -27.71
CA SER A 39 7.69 -9.11 -28.01
C SER A 39 6.19 -9.09 -27.75
N ASN A 40 5.36 -9.50 -28.70
CA ASN A 40 3.92 -9.67 -28.47
C ASN A 40 3.56 -11.09 -28.01
N ASN A 41 4.52 -11.87 -27.49
CA ASN A 41 4.29 -13.26 -27.11
C ASN A 41 3.22 -13.39 -26.00
N PRO A 42 2.06 -14.01 -26.27
CA PRO A 42 0.99 -14.15 -25.27
C PRO A 42 1.30 -15.21 -24.21
N ASN A 43 2.18 -16.15 -24.51
CA ASN A 43 2.35 -17.35 -23.71
C ASN A 43 3.19 -17.06 -22.47
N VAL A 44 2.65 -17.32 -21.29
CA VAL A 44 3.40 -17.26 -20.03
C VAL A 44 3.93 -18.66 -19.72
N PHE A 45 3.02 -19.63 -19.58
CA PHE A 45 3.30 -21.04 -19.39
C PHE A 45 2.30 -21.91 -20.17
N ILE A 46 2.79 -22.71 -21.12
CA ILE A 46 1.97 -23.68 -21.87
C ILE A 46 2.39 -25.11 -21.55
N ASP A 47 3.66 -25.43 -21.78
CA ASP A 47 4.28 -26.73 -21.49
C ASP A 47 5.63 -26.56 -20.77
N GLY A 48 5.89 -25.33 -20.36
CA GLY A 48 7.18 -24.81 -19.98
C GLY A 48 7.18 -23.29 -20.10
N PHE A 49 8.22 -22.67 -19.58
CA PHE A 49 8.35 -21.23 -19.60
C PHE A 49 8.56 -20.67 -20.99
N SER A 50 7.92 -19.54 -21.25
CA SER A 50 8.33 -18.66 -22.35
C SER A 50 9.75 -18.15 -22.12
N ALA A 51 10.49 -17.91 -23.20
CA ALA A 51 11.85 -17.38 -23.10
C ALA A 51 11.83 -16.02 -22.38
N GLY A 52 12.78 -15.81 -21.46
CA GLY A 52 12.90 -14.58 -20.67
C GLY A 52 12.06 -14.55 -19.38
N LEU A 53 11.19 -15.53 -19.14
CA LEU A 53 10.41 -15.60 -17.92
C LEU A 53 11.27 -16.11 -16.75
N GLU A 54 11.22 -15.40 -15.63
CA GLU A 54 11.93 -15.74 -14.38
C GLU A 54 10.94 -16.07 -13.26
N TYR A 55 11.41 -16.68 -12.17
CA TYR A 55 10.62 -16.93 -10.95
C TYR A 55 11.28 -16.22 -9.78
N PHE A 56 10.55 -15.28 -9.16
CA PHE A 56 11.04 -14.57 -7.98
C PHE A 56 10.02 -14.65 -6.82
N PRO A 57 10.33 -15.40 -5.75
CA PRO A 57 9.46 -15.49 -4.59
C PRO A 57 9.44 -14.19 -3.78
N PHE A 58 8.29 -13.89 -3.16
CA PHE A 58 8.15 -12.76 -2.24
C PHE A 58 8.92 -12.98 -0.93
N GLY A 59 9.28 -11.89 -0.25
CA GLY A 59 9.78 -11.97 1.12
C GLY A 59 8.76 -12.63 2.05
N GLY A 60 9.21 -13.58 2.88
CA GLY A 60 8.35 -14.32 3.82
C GLY A 60 7.53 -15.45 3.19
N SER A 61 7.52 -15.59 1.86
CA SER A 61 6.90 -16.73 1.20
C SER A 61 7.81 -17.96 1.27
N LYS A 62 7.21 -19.14 1.06
CA LYS A 62 7.93 -20.39 0.87
C LYS A 62 8.63 -20.35 -0.49
N LEU A 63 9.95 -20.17 -0.44
CA LEU A 63 10.77 -19.88 -1.63
C LEU A 63 10.79 -21.02 -2.67
N ASP A 64 10.52 -22.25 -2.25
CA ASP A 64 10.46 -23.45 -3.10
C ASP A 64 9.02 -23.92 -3.35
N ALA A 65 8.01 -23.05 -3.14
CA ALA A 65 6.62 -23.41 -3.33
C ALA A 65 6.25 -23.72 -4.79
N PHE A 66 7.02 -23.25 -5.76
CA PHE A 66 6.76 -23.48 -7.18
C PHE A 66 7.57 -24.65 -7.75
N SER A 67 6.91 -25.48 -8.54
CA SER A 67 7.55 -26.52 -9.37
C SER A 67 6.80 -26.74 -10.69
N VAL A 68 7.42 -27.44 -11.63
CA VAL A 68 6.80 -27.86 -12.89
C VAL A 68 6.41 -29.34 -12.78
N ASP A 69 5.14 -29.66 -13.00
CA ASP A 69 4.58 -31.01 -12.85
C ASP A 69 4.22 -31.62 -14.20
N SER A 70 4.84 -32.75 -14.55
CA SER A 70 4.58 -33.46 -15.81
C SER A 70 3.48 -34.53 -15.70
N GLU A 71 2.98 -34.82 -14.50
CA GLU A 71 1.96 -35.84 -14.26
C GLU A 71 0.56 -35.22 -14.25
N VAL A 72 0.35 -34.23 -13.39
CA VAL A 72 -0.92 -33.51 -13.26
C VAL A 72 -0.92 -32.32 -14.20
N LYS A 73 -1.79 -32.34 -15.21
CA LYS A 73 -1.92 -31.28 -16.23
C LYS A 73 -3.31 -31.27 -16.83
N TYR A 74 -3.71 -30.13 -17.38
CA TYR A 74 -4.93 -30.00 -18.15
C TYR A 74 -4.68 -30.46 -19.59
N LYS A 75 -3.58 -30.00 -20.19
CA LYS A 75 -3.24 -30.27 -21.59
C LYS A 75 -1.72 -30.37 -21.77
N GLY A 76 -1.28 -30.92 -22.89
CA GLY A 76 0.15 -31.00 -23.22
C GLY A 76 0.94 -31.97 -22.34
N SER A 77 2.06 -31.51 -21.82
CA SER A 77 3.15 -32.28 -21.22
C SER A 77 3.49 -31.85 -19.79
N ALA A 78 3.19 -30.61 -19.38
CA ALA A 78 3.46 -30.12 -18.04
C ALA A 78 2.48 -29.01 -17.60
N SER A 79 2.38 -28.77 -16.29
CA SER A 79 1.68 -27.64 -15.70
C SER A 79 2.53 -26.97 -14.61
N MET A 80 2.15 -25.76 -14.19
CA MET A 80 2.70 -25.10 -13.01
C MET A 80 2.07 -25.71 -11.76
N ARG A 81 2.87 -26.09 -10.77
CA ARG A 81 2.42 -26.57 -9.46
C ARG A 81 2.89 -25.62 -8.36
N PHE A 82 2.00 -25.34 -7.44
CA PHE A 82 2.23 -24.48 -6.29
C PHE A 82 1.85 -25.20 -5.01
N ASP A 83 2.79 -25.35 -4.09
CA ASP A 83 2.63 -26.03 -2.81
C ASP A 83 2.53 -24.99 -1.67
N VAL A 84 1.30 -24.72 -1.24
CA VAL A 84 0.98 -23.81 -0.14
C VAL A 84 1.40 -24.47 1.19
N PRO A 85 2.21 -23.79 2.03
CA PRO A 85 2.65 -24.33 3.30
C PRO A 85 1.50 -24.43 4.32
N ASN A 86 1.68 -25.27 5.34
CA ASN A 86 0.82 -25.24 6.53
C ASN A 86 1.11 -23.97 7.35
N PHE A 87 0.17 -23.59 8.20
CA PHE A 87 0.41 -22.54 9.18
C PHE A 87 1.58 -22.93 10.10
N GLY A 88 2.50 -21.98 10.31
CA GLY A 88 3.70 -22.19 11.13
C GLY A 88 4.84 -22.94 10.43
N ASP A 89 4.76 -23.19 9.13
CA ASP A 89 5.89 -23.76 8.37
C ASP A 89 7.11 -22.83 8.45
N PRO A 90 8.28 -23.32 8.92
CA PRO A 90 9.47 -22.49 9.08
C PRO A 90 10.09 -22.04 7.74
N SER A 91 9.68 -22.62 6.61
CA SER A 91 10.15 -22.26 5.28
C SER A 91 9.43 -21.05 4.66
N GLY A 92 8.30 -20.63 5.24
CA GLY A 92 7.52 -19.48 4.80
C GLY A 92 6.04 -19.62 5.17
N SER A 93 5.35 -18.51 5.41
CA SER A 93 3.95 -18.54 5.90
C SER A 93 2.90 -18.68 4.79
N PHE A 94 3.29 -18.51 3.53
CA PHE A 94 2.43 -18.56 2.35
C PHE A 94 3.24 -18.96 1.11
N ALA A 95 2.59 -19.39 0.03
CA ALA A 95 3.22 -19.56 -1.28
C ALA A 95 2.99 -18.30 -2.10
N GLY A 96 4.04 -17.69 -2.66
CA GLY A 96 3.86 -16.52 -3.51
C GLY A 96 5.11 -16.07 -4.22
N ALA A 97 4.93 -15.62 -5.46
CA ALA A 97 6.01 -15.19 -6.34
C ALA A 97 5.48 -14.35 -7.51
N ILE A 98 6.40 -13.66 -8.18
CA ILE A 98 6.20 -13.04 -9.48
C ILE A 98 6.90 -13.86 -10.59
N PHE A 99 6.36 -13.74 -11.80
CA PHE A 99 6.92 -14.29 -13.03
C PHE A 99 7.10 -13.17 -14.05
N PRO A 100 8.18 -12.38 -13.97
CA PRO A 100 8.41 -11.30 -14.90
C PRO A 100 9.13 -11.79 -16.17
N ASP A 101 8.92 -11.04 -17.25
CA ASP A 101 9.76 -11.04 -18.44
C ASP A 101 10.49 -9.70 -18.50
N MET A 102 11.77 -9.69 -18.12
CA MET A 102 12.54 -8.45 -17.97
C MET A 102 12.77 -7.73 -19.31
N GLY A 103 12.57 -8.43 -20.44
CA GLY A 103 12.59 -7.83 -21.77
C GLY A 103 11.35 -6.99 -22.08
N GLY A 104 10.26 -7.18 -21.34
CA GLY A 104 8.97 -6.53 -21.56
C GLY A 104 8.22 -7.07 -22.78
N ARG A 105 6.88 -6.99 -22.74
CA ARG A 105 6.00 -7.43 -23.81
C ARG A 105 5.01 -6.35 -24.22
N ASP A 106 4.70 -6.33 -25.51
CA ASP A 106 3.55 -5.60 -26.03
C ASP A 106 2.32 -6.50 -25.90
N LEU A 107 1.48 -6.20 -24.91
CA LEU A 107 0.24 -6.90 -24.63
C LEU A 107 -0.99 -6.12 -25.12
N SER A 108 -0.79 -5.05 -25.87
CA SER A 108 -1.85 -4.10 -26.24
C SER A 108 -2.95 -4.67 -27.14
N GLU A 109 -2.71 -5.82 -27.78
CA GLU A 109 -3.69 -6.49 -28.64
C GLU A 109 -4.63 -7.47 -27.91
N TYR A 110 -4.34 -7.80 -26.66
CA TYR A 110 -5.09 -8.76 -25.83
C TYR A 110 -6.16 -8.07 -24.97
N ASP A 111 -7.07 -8.85 -24.38
CA ASP A 111 -8.10 -8.34 -23.46
C ASP A 111 -8.25 -9.14 -22.16
N ALA A 112 -7.56 -10.29 -22.05
CA ALA A 112 -7.56 -11.08 -20.83
C ALA A 112 -6.27 -11.91 -20.65
N LEU A 113 -5.87 -12.13 -19.40
CA LEU A 113 -5.02 -13.25 -19.01
C LEU A 113 -5.93 -14.45 -18.68
N THR A 114 -5.68 -15.60 -19.29
CA THR A 114 -6.49 -16.81 -19.06
C THR A 114 -5.62 -17.98 -18.67
N PHE A 115 -6.21 -18.90 -17.92
CA PHE A 115 -5.55 -20.15 -17.52
C PHE A 115 -6.57 -21.18 -17.08
N TRP A 116 -6.17 -22.45 -17.07
CA TRP A 116 -6.87 -23.52 -16.39
C TRP A 116 -6.25 -23.72 -15.02
N ALA A 117 -7.06 -23.93 -13.98
CA ALA A 117 -6.56 -24.26 -12.65
C ALA A 117 -7.38 -25.34 -11.96
N LYS A 118 -6.71 -26.10 -11.08
CA LYS A 118 -7.32 -27.04 -10.13
C LYS A 118 -6.48 -27.13 -8.86
N ALA A 119 -7.03 -27.69 -7.79
CA ALA A 119 -6.35 -27.88 -6.51
C ALA A 119 -6.57 -29.29 -5.92
N THR A 120 -5.81 -29.64 -4.89
CA THR A 120 -6.00 -30.90 -4.14
C THR A 120 -7.27 -30.88 -3.28
N LYS A 121 -7.66 -29.69 -2.82
CA LYS A 121 -8.93 -29.39 -2.13
C LYS A 121 -9.57 -28.14 -2.72
N ALA A 122 -10.84 -27.89 -2.42
CA ALA A 122 -11.42 -26.57 -2.71
C ALA A 122 -10.79 -25.53 -1.78
N GLY A 123 -10.57 -24.33 -2.30
CA GLY A 123 -9.91 -23.24 -1.58
C GLY A 123 -10.11 -21.92 -2.31
N THR A 124 -9.45 -20.88 -1.81
CA THR A 124 -9.57 -19.51 -2.27
C THR A 124 -8.17 -18.91 -2.36
N ILE A 125 -7.64 -18.81 -3.59
CA ILE A 125 -6.37 -18.11 -3.81
C ILE A 125 -6.55 -16.65 -3.40
N ASN A 126 -5.80 -16.19 -2.40
CA ASN A 126 -5.96 -14.88 -1.80
C ASN A 126 -5.77 -13.78 -2.84
N GLU A 127 -4.65 -13.80 -3.58
CA GLU A 127 -4.35 -12.83 -4.63
C GLU A 127 -3.64 -13.47 -5.82
N ILE A 128 -4.01 -13.04 -7.03
CA ILE A 128 -3.46 -13.53 -8.29
C ILE A 128 -3.63 -12.48 -9.38
N GLY A 129 -2.67 -12.35 -10.29
CA GLY A 129 -2.76 -11.33 -11.34
C GLY A 129 -1.53 -11.20 -12.21
N PHE A 130 -1.30 -9.98 -12.72
CA PHE A 130 -0.15 -9.61 -13.55
C PHE A 130 0.26 -8.15 -13.26
N GLY A 131 1.34 -7.68 -13.87
CA GLY A 131 1.84 -6.31 -13.71
C GLY A 131 2.78 -6.08 -12.53
N ASN A 132 3.12 -7.12 -11.77
CA ASN A 132 4.15 -7.06 -10.73
C ASN A 132 5.52 -7.43 -11.30
N ASP A 133 6.48 -6.53 -11.18
CA ASP A 133 7.85 -6.67 -11.69
C ASP A 133 8.93 -6.33 -10.65
N PHE A 134 8.55 -6.17 -9.37
CA PHE A 134 9.39 -5.64 -8.28
C PHE A 134 9.99 -4.24 -8.53
N GLY A 135 9.54 -3.55 -9.56
CA GLY A 135 9.81 -2.14 -9.81
C GLY A 135 8.63 -1.29 -9.38
N GLU A 136 8.19 -0.41 -10.29
CA GLU A 136 7.08 0.51 -10.04
C GLU A 136 5.72 -0.22 -9.99
N ASN A 137 5.62 -1.45 -10.52
CA ASN A 137 4.36 -2.18 -10.66
C ASN A 137 3.27 -1.32 -11.34
N LYS A 138 3.69 -0.52 -12.32
CA LYS A 138 2.92 0.61 -12.87
C LYS A 138 1.51 0.22 -13.31
N TYR A 139 1.36 -0.99 -13.84
CA TYR A 139 0.10 -1.54 -14.35
C TYR A 139 -0.32 -2.82 -13.62
N LEU A 140 -0.04 -2.90 -12.31
CA LEU A 140 -0.48 -4.00 -11.46
C LEU A 140 -2.00 -4.22 -11.57
N VAL A 141 -2.36 -5.48 -11.72
CA VAL A 141 -3.74 -5.96 -11.68
C VAL A 141 -3.82 -7.09 -10.67
N THR A 142 -4.77 -6.98 -9.75
CA THR A 142 -4.97 -7.96 -8.68
C THR A 142 -6.39 -8.49 -8.74
N ARG A 143 -6.52 -9.80 -8.87
CA ARG A 143 -7.75 -10.53 -8.60
C ARG A 143 -7.67 -11.13 -7.21
N GLN A 144 -8.56 -10.69 -6.32
CA GLN A 144 -8.62 -11.19 -4.95
C GLN A 144 -9.62 -12.34 -4.80
N ASN A 145 -9.37 -13.25 -3.86
CA ASN A 145 -10.31 -14.30 -3.46
C ASN A 145 -10.78 -15.20 -4.62
N LEU A 146 -9.84 -15.70 -5.43
CA LEU A 146 -10.16 -16.57 -6.56
C LEU A 146 -10.49 -17.99 -6.07
N ARG A 147 -11.77 -18.36 -6.13
CA ARG A 147 -12.22 -19.70 -5.74
C ARG A 147 -11.72 -20.77 -6.71
N ILE A 148 -11.02 -21.76 -6.17
CA ILE A 148 -10.49 -22.92 -6.90
C ILE A 148 -11.13 -24.22 -6.43
N SER A 149 -11.20 -25.20 -7.33
CA SER A 149 -11.85 -26.49 -7.09
C SER A 149 -10.91 -27.66 -7.43
N THR A 150 -11.34 -28.88 -7.15
CA THR A 150 -10.58 -30.08 -7.46
C THR A 150 -10.62 -30.49 -8.94
N THR A 151 -11.46 -29.82 -9.73
CA THR A 151 -11.58 -30.01 -11.19
C THR A 151 -10.92 -28.86 -11.93
N TRP A 152 -10.36 -29.15 -13.11
CA TRP A 152 -9.84 -28.14 -14.01
C TRP A 152 -10.95 -27.20 -14.47
N THR A 153 -10.81 -25.92 -14.14
CA THR A 153 -11.72 -24.84 -14.51
C THR A 153 -10.91 -23.76 -15.23
N LYS A 154 -11.48 -23.18 -16.29
CA LYS A 154 -10.87 -22.03 -16.96
C LYS A 154 -11.22 -20.75 -16.21
N TYR A 155 -10.22 -19.91 -15.97
CA TYR A 155 -10.32 -18.60 -15.36
C TYR A 155 -9.88 -17.52 -16.34
N THR A 156 -10.40 -16.31 -16.12
CA THR A 156 -10.16 -15.13 -16.96
C THR A 156 -9.96 -13.93 -16.04
N ILE A 157 -8.78 -13.32 -16.10
CA ILE A 157 -8.49 -12.02 -15.47
C ILE A 157 -8.49 -10.97 -16.58
N PRO A 158 -9.48 -10.07 -16.64
CA PRO A 158 -9.56 -9.06 -17.69
C PRO A 158 -8.46 -8.00 -17.55
N LEU A 159 -7.99 -7.47 -18.68
CA LEU A 159 -7.05 -6.34 -18.71
C LEU A 159 -7.83 -5.02 -18.59
N PRO A 160 -7.54 -4.15 -17.60
CA PRO A 160 -8.29 -2.92 -17.41
C PRO A 160 -8.24 -1.97 -18.62
N ASP A 161 -7.04 -1.75 -19.16
CA ASP A 161 -6.80 -1.02 -20.41
C ASP A 161 -5.56 -1.59 -21.11
N PRO A 162 -5.74 -2.55 -22.04
CA PRO A 162 -4.62 -3.17 -22.74
C PRO A 162 -3.72 -2.17 -23.47
N GLN A 163 -4.25 -1.04 -23.95
CA GLN A 163 -3.47 -0.07 -24.73
C GLN A 163 -2.30 0.55 -23.95
N LYS A 164 -2.31 0.44 -22.62
CA LYS A 164 -1.21 0.88 -21.75
C LYS A 164 -0.06 -0.12 -21.66
N LEU A 165 -0.29 -1.39 -22.01
CA LEU A 165 0.64 -2.50 -21.80
C LEU A 165 1.57 -2.71 -23.00
N ILE A 166 2.31 -1.66 -23.40
CA ILE A 166 3.20 -1.72 -24.58
C ILE A 166 4.57 -2.35 -24.24
N THR A 167 4.97 -2.29 -22.96
CA THR A 167 6.28 -2.75 -22.47
C THR A 167 6.15 -3.49 -21.13
N GLU A 168 5.06 -4.21 -20.94
CA GLU A 168 4.70 -4.83 -19.65
C GLU A 168 5.68 -5.94 -19.28
N LYS A 169 6.15 -5.96 -18.03
CA LYS A 169 7.16 -6.93 -17.57
C LYS A 169 6.56 -7.97 -16.64
N GLY A 170 5.56 -7.65 -15.83
CA GLY A 170 4.95 -8.59 -14.91
C GLY A 170 3.94 -9.50 -15.62
N MET A 171 4.33 -10.71 -16.00
CA MET A 171 3.44 -11.60 -16.78
C MET A 171 2.43 -12.35 -15.92
N PHE A 172 2.82 -12.71 -14.69
CA PHE A 172 1.96 -13.40 -13.75
C PHE A 172 2.48 -13.26 -12.32
N TRP A 173 1.61 -13.28 -11.32
CA TRP A 173 1.98 -13.40 -9.92
C TRP A 173 0.84 -13.99 -9.10
N TYR A 174 1.17 -14.53 -7.92
CA TYR A 174 0.20 -15.04 -6.96
C TYR A 174 0.72 -14.93 -5.53
N ALA A 175 -0.20 -14.87 -4.57
CA ALA A 175 0.08 -15.03 -3.15
C ALA A 175 -1.07 -15.82 -2.50
N GLU A 176 -0.74 -16.91 -1.82
CA GLU A 176 -1.73 -17.80 -1.22
C GLU A 176 -1.25 -18.40 0.11
N GLY A 177 -2.06 -18.22 1.16
CA GLY A 177 -1.88 -18.82 2.48
C GLY A 177 -2.64 -20.13 2.68
N PRO A 178 -2.40 -20.84 3.80
CA PRO A 178 -3.12 -22.05 4.14
C PRO A 178 -4.61 -21.80 4.42
N GLU A 179 -5.44 -22.79 4.11
CA GLU A 179 -6.87 -22.79 4.42
C GLU A 179 -7.11 -23.53 5.74
N ASP A 180 -7.69 -22.84 6.74
CA ASP A 180 -7.89 -23.34 8.11
C ASP A 180 -6.59 -23.85 8.77
N GLY A 181 -5.45 -23.26 8.39
CA GLY A 181 -4.12 -23.66 8.85
C GLY A 181 -3.50 -24.83 8.06
N ASP A 182 -4.27 -25.47 7.19
CA ASP A 182 -3.81 -26.57 6.34
C ASP A 182 -3.41 -26.06 4.94
N GLY A 183 -2.15 -26.30 4.60
CA GLY A 183 -1.61 -26.13 3.27
C GLY A 183 -2.22 -27.09 2.25
N TYR A 184 -2.01 -26.79 0.97
CA TYR A 184 -2.52 -27.58 -0.15
C TYR A 184 -1.73 -27.31 -1.43
N SER A 185 -1.97 -28.09 -2.47
CA SER A 185 -1.35 -27.85 -3.78
C SER A 185 -2.39 -27.41 -4.78
N PHE A 186 -2.03 -26.45 -5.63
CA PHE A 186 -2.80 -26.12 -6.80
C PHE A 186 -1.93 -26.08 -8.04
N TRP A 187 -2.59 -26.24 -9.19
CA TRP A 187 -1.96 -26.26 -10.49
C TRP A 187 -2.59 -25.22 -11.40
N ILE A 188 -1.74 -24.64 -12.26
CA ILE A 188 -2.13 -23.73 -13.33
C ILE A 188 -1.55 -24.26 -14.64
N ASP A 189 -2.36 -24.27 -15.70
CA ASP A 189 -1.98 -24.75 -17.02
C ASP A 189 -2.57 -23.88 -18.12
N GLU A 190 -1.95 -23.88 -19.31
CA GLU A 190 -2.28 -23.03 -20.46
C GLU A 190 -2.46 -21.55 -20.08
N LEU A 191 -1.51 -21.00 -19.29
CA LEU A 191 -1.48 -19.60 -18.85
C LEU A 191 -0.96 -18.68 -19.97
N LYS A 192 -1.84 -17.80 -20.46
CA LYS A 192 -1.53 -16.89 -21.57
C LYS A 192 -2.49 -15.71 -21.65
N PHE A 193 -1.99 -14.63 -22.26
CA PHE A 193 -2.82 -13.53 -22.70
C PHE A 193 -3.61 -13.92 -23.96
N GLU A 194 -4.90 -13.58 -24.00
CA GLU A 194 -5.79 -13.88 -25.11
C GLU A 194 -6.58 -12.63 -25.50
N LYS A 195 -6.95 -12.56 -26.79
CA LYS A 195 -7.96 -11.64 -27.29
C LYS A 195 -9.26 -12.41 -27.43
N LEU A 196 -10.06 -12.41 -26.37
CA LEU A 196 -11.32 -13.15 -26.30
C LEU A 196 -12.40 -12.47 -27.13
N GLY A 197 -12.39 -11.13 -27.23
CA GLY A 197 -13.42 -10.33 -27.89
C GLY A 197 -14.78 -10.33 -27.16
N THR A 198 -14.84 -10.96 -25.98
CA THR A 198 -16.04 -11.13 -25.16
C THR A 198 -15.94 -10.47 -23.79
N VAL A 199 -14.83 -9.80 -23.48
CA VAL A 199 -14.68 -8.96 -22.28
C VAL A 199 -15.40 -7.64 -22.57
N ALA A 200 -16.51 -7.40 -21.90
CA ALA A 200 -17.42 -6.30 -22.27
C ALA A 200 -17.91 -5.52 -21.05
N GLN A 201 -18.58 -4.39 -21.32
CA GLN A 201 -19.21 -3.53 -20.31
C GLN A 201 -18.24 -3.09 -19.19
N PRO A 202 -17.14 -2.37 -19.53
CA PRO A 202 -16.26 -1.77 -18.54
C PRO A 202 -17.05 -0.90 -17.55
N ARG A 203 -16.82 -1.13 -16.26
CA ARG A 203 -17.39 -0.38 -15.14
C ARG A 203 -16.28 -0.09 -14.13
N PRO A 204 -15.46 0.95 -14.40
CA PRO A 204 -14.44 1.36 -13.45
C PRO A 204 -15.06 2.01 -12.21
N ALA A 205 -14.36 1.97 -11.09
CA ALA A 205 -14.74 2.67 -9.88
C ALA A 205 -13.52 3.17 -9.09
N ILE A 206 -13.70 4.28 -8.38
CA ILE A 206 -12.80 4.78 -7.33
C ILE A 206 -13.55 4.73 -6.00
N TYR A 207 -12.83 4.58 -4.87
CA TYR A 207 -13.45 4.37 -3.55
C TYR A 207 -14.49 3.24 -3.54
N GLY A 208 -14.29 2.18 -4.33
CA GLY A 208 -15.25 1.08 -4.46
C GLY A 208 -16.61 1.47 -5.08
N GLY A 209 -16.70 2.65 -5.68
CA GLY A 209 -17.91 3.20 -6.29
C GLY A 209 -18.73 4.09 -5.36
N ALA A 210 -18.24 4.38 -4.15
CA ALA A 210 -18.87 5.29 -3.22
C ALA A 210 -18.50 6.74 -3.52
N ASP A 211 -19.44 7.65 -3.28
CA ASP A 211 -19.18 9.08 -3.22
C ASP A 211 -18.85 9.41 -1.76
N ILE A 212 -17.63 9.90 -1.52
CA ILE A 212 -17.10 10.20 -0.19
C ILE A 212 -17.06 11.71 0.00
N GLU A 213 -17.36 12.18 1.20
CA GLU A 213 -17.13 13.57 1.62
C GLU A 213 -16.10 13.55 2.75
N GLY A 214 -15.20 14.53 2.75
CA GLY A 214 -14.17 14.63 3.78
C GLY A 214 -13.53 16.00 3.84
N GLU A 215 -12.77 16.20 4.90
CA GLU A 215 -11.97 17.41 5.10
C GLU A 215 -10.53 17.16 4.64
N ALA A 216 -9.89 18.22 4.17
CA ALA A 216 -8.47 18.22 3.85
C ALA A 216 -7.83 19.51 4.35
N PHE A 217 -6.53 19.48 4.52
CA PHE A 217 -5.75 20.61 5.04
C PHE A 217 -4.67 20.98 4.05
N ILE A 218 -4.39 22.28 3.93
CA ILE A 218 -3.34 22.78 3.03
C ILE A 218 -2.01 22.12 3.37
N ASN A 219 -1.31 21.64 2.34
CA ASN A 219 -0.02 20.94 2.43
C ASN A 219 -0.05 19.59 3.16
N ILE A 220 -1.23 19.00 3.42
CA ILE A 220 -1.36 17.62 3.90
C ILE A 220 -1.77 16.74 2.73
N GLN A 221 -0.90 15.83 2.31
CA GLN A 221 -1.19 14.96 1.17
C GLN A 221 -2.09 13.79 1.56
N GLY A 222 -3.07 13.49 0.71
CA GLY A 222 -3.86 12.26 0.79
C GLY A 222 -3.57 11.33 -0.38
N LYS A 223 -4.04 10.08 -0.32
CA LYS A 223 -4.00 9.14 -1.45
C LYS A 223 -5.35 8.46 -1.61
N ILE A 224 -5.83 8.36 -2.85
CA ILE A 224 -6.97 7.50 -3.16
C ILE A 224 -6.57 6.04 -2.87
N PRO A 225 -7.32 5.28 -2.03
CA PRO A 225 -6.93 3.93 -1.67
C PRO A 225 -6.90 3.01 -2.89
N ASP A 226 -5.77 2.32 -3.10
CA ASP A 226 -5.58 1.42 -4.25
C ASP A 226 -6.65 0.31 -4.28
N ALA A 227 -7.04 -0.22 -3.11
CA ALA A 227 -8.11 -1.23 -3.00
C ALA A 227 -9.49 -0.72 -3.50
N GLY A 228 -9.71 0.60 -3.50
CA GLY A 228 -10.91 1.24 -4.02
C GLY A 228 -10.87 1.47 -5.53
N LEU A 229 -9.72 1.30 -6.18
CA LEU A 229 -9.52 1.45 -7.61
C LEU A 229 -9.80 0.13 -8.31
N THR A 230 -11.00 -0.01 -8.87
CA THR A 230 -11.44 -1.28 -9.47
C THR A 230 -11.89 -1.11 -10.91
N GLN A 231 -11.82 -2.20 -11.66
CA GLN A 231 -12.41 -2.33 -12.97
C GLN A 231 -13.22 -3.62 -13.02
N THR A 232 -14.47 -3.50 -13.44
CA THR A 232 -15.36 -4.65 -13.59
C THR A 232 -15.75 -4.83 -15.04
N PHE A 233 -15.68 -6.07 -15.53
CA PHE A 233 -16.18 -6.46 -16.84
C PHE A 233 -17.21 -7.58 -16.73
N ASN A 234 -18.10 -7.67 -17.71
CA ASN A 234 -18.90 -8.87 -17.94
C ASN A 234 -18.13 -9.84 -18.85
N LEU A 235 -18.05 -11.10 -18.44
CA LEU A 235 -17.42 -12.18 -19.22
C LEU A 235 -18.44 -12.92 -20.08
N ALA A 236 -17.98 -13.71 -21.05
CA ALA A 236 -18.82 -14.57 -21.90
C ALA A 236 -19.74 -15.52 -21.12
N SER A 237 -19.34 -15.91 -19.90
CA SER A 237 -20.15 -16.73 -18.98
C SER A 237 -21.34 -15.99 -18.39
N GLY A 238 -21.44 -14.67 -18.58
CA GLY A 238 -22.39 -13.78 -17.91
C GLY A 238 -21.95 -13.34 -16.51
N VAL A 239 -20.82 -13.86 -16.00
CA VAL A 239 -20.27 -13.47 -14.70
C VAL A 239 -19.60 -12.11 -14.80
N ASN A 240 -19.79 -11.27 -13.78
CA ASN A 240 -19.03 -10.04 -13.62
C ASN A 240 -17.72 -10.35 -12.91
N GLU A 241 -16.61 -10.00 -13.55
CA GLU A 241 -15.27 -10.16 -13.02
C GLU A 241 -14.71 -8.79 -12.65
N THR A 242 -14.33 -8.63 -11.38
CA THR A 242 -13.76 -7.40 -10.83
C THR A 242 -12.31 -7.63 -10.46
N VAL A 243 -11.45 -6.70 -10.88
CA VAL A 243 -10.04 -6.63 -10.50
C VAL A 243 -9.75 -5.30 -9.84
N ILE A 244 -8.78 -5.28 -8.93
CA ILE A 244 -8.12 -4.06 -8.48
C ILE A 244 -7.11 -3.67 -9.56
N ALA A 245 -7.13 -2.41 -9.96
CA ALA A 245 -6.27 -1.87 -11.01
C ALA A 245 -5.41 -0.74 -10.46
N ALA A 246 -4.12 -0.77 -10.77
CA ALA A 246 -3.18 0.28 -10.37
C ALA A 246 -3.67 1.69 -10.78
N PRO A 247 -3.33 2.73 -10.00
CA PRO A 247 -3.69 4.12 -10.30
C PRO A 247 -3.38 4.57 -11.73
N SER A 248 -2.27 4.09 -12.30
CA SER A 248 -1.82 4.44 -13.66
C SER A 248 -2.79 4.03 -14.78
N TYR A 249 -3.79 3.18 -14.50
CA TYR A 249 -4.88 2.92 -15.45
C TYR A 249 -5.88 4.06 -15.53
N PHE A 250 -6.07 4.80 -14.44
CA PHE A 250 -7.03 5.87 -14.32
C PHE A 250 -6.47 7.21 -14.83
N THR A 251 -7.38 8.10 -15.19
CA THR A 251 -7.13 9.52 -15.38
C THR A 251 -7.98 10.25 -14.36
N PHE A 252 -7.34 10.74 -13.31
CA PHE A 252 -7.99 11.49 -12.25
C PHE A 252 -8.19 12.95 -12.65
N LYS A 253 -9.23 13.57 -12.10
CA LYS A 253 -9.58 14.96 -12.37
C LYS A 253 -10.11 15.62 -11.10
N SER A 254 -9.55 16.76 -10.77
CA SER A 254 -10.13 17.72 -9.82
C SER A 254 -11.10 18.65 -10.52
N SER A 255 -12.22 18.97 -9.88
CA SER A 255 -13.16 19.99 -10.36
C SER A 255 -12.60 21.41 -10.18
N ASP A 256 -11.65 21.59 -9.26
CA ASP A 256 -10.95 22.84 -9.00
C ASP A 256 -9.48 22.58 -8.64
N THR A 257 -8.61 22.78 -9.62
CA THR A 257 -7.16 22.55 -9.46
C THR A 257 -6.46 23.62 -8.65
N ASP A 258 -7.11 24.75 -8.38
CA ASP A 258 -6.58 25.77 -7.47
C ASP A 258 -6.82 25.38 -5.99
N VAL A 259 -7.66 24.36 -5.74
CA VAL A 259 -8.00 23.82 -4.41
C VAL A 259 -7.24 22.53 -4.13
N VAL A 260 -7.41 21.48 -4.96
CA VAL A 260 -6.64 20.21 -4.87
C VAL A 260 -6.12 19.81 -6.24
N ILE A 261 -4.83 19.47 -6.31
CA ILE A 261 -4.21 18.79 -7.45
C ILE A 261 -4.25 17.27 -7.21
N VAL A 262 -4.57 16.49 -8.23
CA VAL A 262 -4.48 15.03 -8.18
C VAL A 262 -3.46 14.51 -9.20
N SER A 263 -2.53 13.66 -8.75
CA SER A 263 -1.48 13.08 -9.59
C SER A 263 -1.95 11.81 -10.33
N GLU A 264 -1.14 11.31 -11.27
CA GLU A 264 -1.41 10.04 -11.95
C GLU A 264 -1.39 8.82 -11.01
N LEU A 265 -0.76 8.95 -9.84
CA LEU A 265 -0.70 7.93 -8.79
C LEU A 265 -1.86 8.04 -7.80
N GLY A 266 -2.83 8.94 -8.05
CA GLY A 266 -3.97 9.17 -7.16
C GLY A 266 -3.61 9.92 -5.87
N VAL A 267 -2.47 10.60 -5.83
CA VAL A 267 -2.07 11.46 -4.69
C VAL A 267 -2.82 12.78 -4.80
N LEU A 268 -3.49 13.17 -3.71
CA LEU A 268 -4.26 14.39 -3.54
C LEU A 268 -3.39 15.43 -2.82
N THR A 269 -3.19 16.59 -3.42
CA THR A 269 -2.38 17.68 -2.88
C THR A 269 -3.25 18.93 -2.73
N PRO A 270 -3.76 19.22 -1.52
CA PRO A 270 -4.49 20.44 -1.22
C PRO A 270 -3.55 21.65 -1.21
N ILE A 271 -3.87 22.67 -2.03
CA ILE A 271 -3.04 23.87 -2.23
C ILE A 271 -3.79 25.18 -2.03
N GLY A 272 -5.13 25.14 -1.92
CA GLY A 272 -5.96 26.33 -1.73
C GLY A 272 -7.25 26.01 -1.00
N LEU A 273 -7.81 27.03 -0.35
CA LEU A 273 -9.08 26.91 0.39
C LEU A 273 -10.26 26.72 -0.57
N GLY A 274 -11.22 25.91 -0.18
CA GLY A 274 -12.47 25.73 -0.92
C GLY A 274 -12.90 24.27 -0.97
N THR A 275 -13.91 23.99 -1.78
CA THR A 275 -14.43 22.63 -1.95
C THR A 275 -14.16 22.16 -3.37
N THR A 276 -13.66 20.94 -3.53
CA THR A 276 -13.44 20.34 -4.84
C THR A 276 -13.85 18.87 -4.87
N GLU A 277 -14.27 18.40 -6.04
CA GLU A 277 -14.65 17.02 -6.28
C GLU A 277 -13.59 16.35 -7.16
N ILE A 278 -13.05 15.23 -6.70
CA ILE A 278 -12.14 14.38 -7.46
C ILE A 278 -12.91 13.23 -8.08
N THR A 279 -12.80 13.10 -9.39
CA THR A 279 -13.39 12.03 -10.19
C THR A 279 -12.32 11.34 -11.05
N ALA A 280 -12.65 10.21 -11.66
CA ALA A 280 -11.73 9.52 -12.57
C ALA A 280 -12.42 8.96 -13.82
N THR A 281 -11.60 8.68 -14.84
CA THR A 281 -11.99 7.87 -16.00
C THR A 281 -10.97 6.75 -16.21
N LEU A 282 -11.39 5.64 -16.82
CA LEU A 282 -10.51 4.54 -17.25
C LEU A 282 -10.99 4.08 -18.62
N GLY A 283 -10.09 4.05 -19.62
CA GLY A 283 -10.45 3.62 -20.98
C GLY A 283 -11.57 4.47 -21.61
N GLY A 284 -11.66 5.76 -21.25
CA GLY A 284 -12.72 6.67 -21.69
C GLY A 284 -14.07 6.51 -20.98
N VAL A 285 -14.19 5.60 -20.01
CA VAL A 285 -15.41 5.39 -19.21
C VAL A 285 -15.27 6.12 -17.88
N ARG A 286 -16.29 6.86 -17.47
CA ARG A 286 -16.34 7.50 -16.15
C ARG A 286 -16.38 6.42 -15.06
N ALA A 287 -15.47 6.52 -14.10
CA ALA A 287 -15.48 5.67 -12.91
C ALA A 287 -16.66 6.04 -12.01
N ALA A 288 -17.32 5.04 -11.42
CA ALA A 288 -18.25 5.25 -10.32
C ALA A 288 -17.49 5.70 -9.06
N GLY A 289 -18.16 6.46 -8.20
CA GLY A 289 -17.59 7.07 -7.01
C GLY A 289 -16.86 8.39 -7.27
N SER A 290 -16.71 9.16 -6.21
CA SER A 290 -15.95 10.40 -6.16
C SER A 290 -15.48 10.68 -4.73
N VAL A 291 -14.60 11.66 -4.56
CA VAL A 291 -14.36 12.27 -3.24
C VAL A 291 -14.54 13.78 -3.35
N THR A 292 -15.40 14.33 -2.50
CA THR A 292 -15.53 15.77 -2.30
C THR A 292 -14.72 16.17 -1.08
N LEU A 293 -13.74 17.03 -1.28
CA LEU A 293 -12.87 17.54 -0.22
C LEU A 293 -13.19 19.00 0.06
N GLU A 294 -13.48 19.31 1.32
CA GLU A 294 -13.42 20.68 1.83
C GLU A 294 -12.01 20.95 2.36
N VAL A 295 -11.25 21.75 1.63
CA VAL A 295 -9.92 22.17 2.04
C VAL A 295 -10.05 23.37 2.99
N LYS A 296 -9.75 23.10 4.25
CA LYS A 296 -9.60 24.09 5.31
C LYS A 296 -8.20 24.72 5.27
N GLY A 297 -7.85 25.49 6.30
CA GLY A 297 -6.51 26.06 6.45
C GLY A 297 -5.39 25.03 6.55
N GLY A 298 -4.24 25.47 7.04
CA GLY A 298 -3.21 24.51 7.47
C GLY A 298 -3.75 23.62 8.60
N PHE A 299 -3.27 22.39 8.66
CA PHE A 299 -3.50 21.56 9.84
C PHE A 299 -2.79 22.19 11.03
N GLU A 300 -3.49 22.34 12.14
CA GLU A 300 -2.90 22.85 13.38
C GLU A 300 -2.33 21.69 14.16
N PHE A 301 -1.00 21.53 14.11
CA PHE A 301 -0.26 20.55 14.91
C PHE A 301 -0.20 20.96 16.38
N ALA A 302 0.11 19.99 17.24
CA ALA A 302 0.32 20.25 18.66
C ALA A 302 1.50 21.22 18.87
N PRO A 303 1.57 21.90 20.02
CA PRO A 303 2.72 22.73 20.37
C PRO A 303 4.03 21.93 20.31
N GLU A 304 5.09 22.51 19.75
CA GLU A 304 6.40 21.87 19.76
C GLU A 304 6.88 21.70 21.22
N PRO A 305 7.25 20.49 21.65
CA PRO A 305 7.72 20.27 23.01
C PRO A 305 8.93 21.15 23.34
N PRO A 306 9.01 21.75 24.54
CA PRO A 306 10.18 22.50 24.96
C PRO A 306 11.44 21.65 24.86
N VAL A 307 12.54 22.20 24.32
CA VAL A 307 13.81 21.49 24.20
C VAL A 307 14.34 21.10 25.59
N ARG A 308 14.36 19.80 25.88
CA ARG A 308 14.91 19.22 27.13
C ARG A 308 16.13 18.37 26.87
N ASP A 309 16.91 18.14 27.92
CA ASP A 309 17.98 17.13 27.87
C ASP A 309 17.36 15.76 27.61
N PRO A 310 17.86 14.96 26.64
CA PRO A 310 17.30 13.65 26.36
C PRO A 310 17.31 12.68 27.55
N GLY A 311 18.21 12.86 28.52
CA GLY A 311 18.24 12.08 29.77
C GLY A 311 17.13 12.47 30.76
N SER A 312 16.48 13.61 30.55
CA SER A 312 15.35 14.11 31.34
C SER A 312 14.00 13.83 30.69
N VAL A 313 13.95 13.05 29.59
CA VAL A 313 12.72 12.72 28.86
C VAL A 313 12.66 11.22 28.57
N ILE A 314 11.50 10.62 28.82
CA ILE A 314 11.15 9.28 28.36
C ILE A 314 9.95 9.42 27.42
N SER A 315 10.21 9.39 26.12
CA SER A 315 9.17 9.63 25.10
C SER A 315 8.42 8.35 24.76
N ILE A 316 7.08 8.41 24.72
CA ILE A 316 6.20 7.33 24.29
C ILE A 316 5.69 7.61 22.87
N PHE A 317 5.30 8.86 22.60
CA PHE A 317 4.88 9.32 21.28
C PHE A 317 5.25 10.80 21.11
N SER A 318 6.25 11.11 20.30
CA SER A 318 6.61 12.46 19.90
C SER A 318 7.55 12.40 18.70
N ASP A 319 7.48 13.40 17.83
CA ASP A 319 8.46 13.60 16.76
C ASP A 319 9.70 14.39 17.23
N ALA A 320 9.62 15.09 18.38
CA ALA A 320 10.73 15.86 18.93
C ALA A 320 11.76 15.02 19.72
N TYR A 321 11.36 13.82 20.18
CA TYR A 321 12.16 12.94 21.02
C TYR A 321 12.19 11.52 20.50
N THR A 322 13.27 10.78 20.80
CA THR A 322 13.33 9.35 20.45
C THR A 322 12.39 8.55 21.35
N ASN A 323 11.36 7.95 20.74
CA ASN A 323 10.39 7.13 21.45
C ASN A 323 11.03 5.82 21.94
N VAL A 324 10.62 5.38 23.14
CA VAL A 324 10.89 4.02 23.62
C VAL A 324 10.10 3.01 22.78
N PRO A 325 10.40 1.70 22.86
CA PRO A 325 9.57 0.69 22.22
C PRO A 325 8.12 0.76 22.74
N VAL A 326 7.16 0.92 21.82
CA VAL A 326 5.72 0.89 22.09
C VAL A 326 5.13 -0.31 21.36
N ASP A 327 4.33 -1.09 22.08
CA ASP A 327 3.68 -2.28 21.54
C ASP A 327 2.50 -1.90 20.64
N PHE A 328 1.66 -0.98 21.10
CA PHE A 328 0.56 -0.40 20.33
C PHE A 328 0.07 0.91 20.94
N TYR A 329 -0.56 1.74 20.11
CA TYR A 329 -1.31 2.93 20.53
C TYR A 329 -2.81 2.67 20.69
N ASN A 330 -3.33 1.53 20.21
CA ASN A 330 -4.71 1.11 20.43
C ASN A 330 -4.78 -0.41 20.65
N GLY A 331 -5.25 -0.82 21.84
CA GLY A 331 -5.30 -2.23 22.24
C GLY A 331 -6.52 -3.01 21.74
N PHE A 332 -7.53 -2.35 21.19
CA PHE A 332 -8.79 -2.96 20.70
C PHE A 332 -9.38 -4.00 21.67
N PHE A 333 -9.53 -3.66 22.95
CA PHE A 333 -9.94 -4.60 24.01
C PHE A 333 -11.41 -5.04 23.91
N ALA A 334 -11.69 -5.93 22.98
CA ALA A 334 -13.02 -6.48 22.76
C ALA A 334 -13.47 -7.37 23.95
N PRO A 335 -14.76 -7.36 24.31
CA PRO A 335 -15.86 -6.61 23.70
C PRO A 335 -16.12 -5.23 24.34
N PHE A 336 -15.22 -4.73 25.19
CA PHE A 336 -15.49 -3.57 26.04
C PHE A 336 -15.07 -2.24 25.40
N GLN A 337 -14.05 -2.26 24.56
CA GLN A 337 -13.57 -1.07 23.85
C GLN A 337 -14.36 -0.86 22.55
N THR A 338 -14.82 0.37 22.33
CA THR A 338 -15.40 0.82 21.05
C THR A 338 -14.43 1.65 20.22
N THR A 339 -13.43 2.24 20.88
CA THR A 339 -12.48 3.18 20.26
C THR A 339 -11.78 2.61 19.04
N LEU A 340 -11.88 3.35 17.93
CA LEU A 340 -11.19 3.14 16.67
C LEU A 340 -10.00 4.10 16.54
N GLY A 341 -9.19 3.91 15.51
CA GLY A 341 -8.05 4.77 15.21
C GLY A 341 -6.74 4.35 15.89
N GLY A 342 -5.75 5.23 15.85
CA GLY A 342 -4.37 4.99 16.26
C GLY A 342 -3.40 6.05 15.72
N ALA A 343 -2.10 5.76 15.80
CA ALA A 343 -1.06 6.65 15.27
C ALA A 343 -1.13 6.74 13.75
N VAL A 344 -1.08 7.97 13.22
CA VAL A 344 -1.06 8.29 11.80
C VAL A 344 0.02 9.32 11.53
N GLU A 345 0.81 9.09 10.49
CA GLU A 345 1.76 10.07 9.98
C GLU A 345 1.01 10.99 9.00
N ILE A 346 0.84 12.26 9.38
CA ILE A 346 0.09 13.26 8.61
C ILE A 346 0.97 13.85 7.52
N ASN A 347 2.26 14.02 7.81
CA ASN A 347 3.33 14.42 6.89
C ASN A 347 4.63 13.76 7.32
N GLU A 348 5.65 13.77 6.45
CA GLU A 348 6.97 13.21 6.78
C GLU A 348 7.51 13.81 8.09
N GLY A 349 7.61 12.97 9.12
CA GLY A 349 8.10 13.36 10.45
C GLY A 349 7.10 14.14 11.31
N GLU A 350 5.82 14.12 10.97
CA GLU A 350 4.72 14.76 11.72
C GLU A 350 3.59 13.74 11.94
N SER A 351 3.57 13.15 13.12
CA SER A 351 2.65 12.09 13.51
C SER A 351 1.70 12.57 14.59
N ILE A 352 0.44 12.17 14.50
CA ILE A 352 -0.53 12.33 15.58
C ILE A 352 -1.21 11.00 15.84
N ILE A 353 -1.81 10.85 17.00
CA ILE A 353 -2.74 9.76 17.27
C ILE A 353 -4.16 10.30 17.12
N VAL A 354 -4.99 9.65 16.30
CA VAL A 354 -6.39 10.00 16.12
C VAL A 354 -7.25 8.86 16.64
N TYR A 355 -8.16 9.17 17.56
CA TYR A 355 -9.18 8.25 18.05
C TYR A 355 -10.57 8.73 17.67
N GLU A 356 -11.41 7.76 17.29
CA GLU A 356 -12.84 7.94 17.01
C GLU A 356 -13.64 6.92 17.81
N GLU A 357 -14.93 7.18 18.05
CA GLU A 357 -15.79 6.33 18.90
C GLU A 357 -15.17 6.04 20.28
N LEU A 358 -14.42 7.01 20.81
CA LEU A 358 -13.64 6.88 22.04
C LEU A 358 -14.58 6.53 23.21
N ASN A 359 -14.32 5.41 23.87
CA ASN A 359 -14.84 5.13 25.20
C ASN A 359 -13.70 5.01 26.22
N PHE A 360 -12.71 4.20 25.87
CA PHE A 360 -11.38 4.21 26.45
C PHE A 360 -10.39 3.64 25.44
N VAL A 361 -9.12 3.96 25.58
CA VAL A 361 -8.04 3.37 24.76
C VAL A 361 -6.76 3.31 25.58
N ALA A 362 -5.92 2.32 25.31
CA ALA A 362 -4.61 2.21 25.93
C ALA A 362 -3.51 2.26 24.87
N THR A 363 -2.47 3.02 25.20
CA THR A 363 -1.12 2.83 24.66
C THR A 363 -0.36 1.89 25.59
N GLU A 364 0.23 0.83 25.07
CA GLU A 364 1.00 -0.16 25.83
C GLU A 364 2.47 -0.18 25.39
N PHE A 365 3.38 -0.22 26.35
CA PHE A 365 4.84 -0.21 26.18
C PHE A 365 5.50 -1.11 27.23
N LYS A 366 5.19 -2.41 27.21
CA LYS A 366 5.66 -3.38 28.21
C LYS A 366 6.89 -4.18 27.78
N ASN A 367 7.35 -4.03 26.53
CA ASN A 367 8.47 -4.80 25.97
C ASN A 367 9.68 -3.92 25.61
N PRO A 368 10.46 -3.41 26.59
CA PRO A 368 10.30 -3.57 28.04
C PRO A 368 9.43 -2.47 28.67
N THR A 369 9.00 -2.68 29.91
CA THR A 369 8.38 -1.63 30.74
C THR A 369 9.32 -0.44 30.96
N VAL A 370 8.74 0.70 31.31
CA VAL A 370 9.43 1.97 31.52
C VAL A 370 9.65 2.25 33.00
N ASN A 371 10.89 2.58 33.36
CA ASN A 371 11.22 3.09 34.68
C ASN A 371 11.22 4.63 34.67
N ALA A 372 10.14 5.23 35.18
CA ALA A 372 9.95 6.67 35.29
C ALA A 372 10.16 7.18 36.74
N THR A 373 10.85 6.43 37.61
CA THR A 373 11.03 6.83 39.02
C THR A 373 11.75 8.16 39.21
N ALA A 374 12.62 8.54 38.28
CA ALA A 374 13.32 9.83 38.27
C ALA A 374 12.52 10.98 37.64
N MET A 375 11.41 10.67 36.96
CA MET A 375 10.56 11.67 36.30
C MET A 375 9.65 12.35 37.33
N THR A 376 9.24 13.58 37.02
CA THR A 376 8.35 14.38 37.88
C THR A 376 6.97 14.58 37.27
N HIS A 377 6.87 14.58 35.94
CA HIS A 377 5.66 14.90 35.21
C HIS A 377 5.39 13.90 34.08
N PHE A 378 4.11 13.74 33.76
CA PHE A 378 3.64 13.17 32.50
C PHE A 378 3.09 14.32 31.65
N HIS A 379 3.53 14.38 30.39
CA HIS A 379 3.07 15.34 29.39
C HIS A 379 2.27 14.62 28.31
N ALA A 380 1.19 15.25 27.86
CA ALA A 380 0.48 14.92 26.63
C ALA A 380 -0.19 16.17 26.07
N ASP A 381 -0.14 16.35 24.76
CA ASP A 381 -1.00 17.31 24.06
C ASP A 381 -2.26 16.59 23.60
N ILE A 382 -3.43 17.12 23.93
CA ILE A 382 -4.71 16.58 23.48
C ILE A 382 -5.55 17.63 22.76
N LYS A 383 -6.33 17.22 21.76
CA LYS A 383 -7.29 18.09 21.07
C LYS A 383 -8.61 17.36 20.85
N ILE A 384 -9.71 18.06 21.11
CA ILE A 384 -11.08 17.55 20.97
C ILE A 384 -11.76 18.35 19.88
N ASP A 385 -12.01 17.71 18.73
CA ASP A 385 -12.61 18.35 17.54
C ASP A 385 -14.13 18.11 17.46
N GLU A 386 -14.81 18.28 18.58
CA GLU A 386 -16.27 18.19 18.69
C GLU A 386 -16.82 19.12 19.78
N THR A 387 -18.15 19.26 19.84
CA THR A 387 -18.79 20.09 20.88
C THR A 387 -18.63 19.43 22.24
N ILE A 388 -18.23 20.21 23.24
CA ILE A 388 -18.08 19.74 24.63
C ILE A 388 -19.34 20.11 25.41
N ASP A 389 -20.05 19.10 25.89
CA ASP A 389 -21.27 19.21 26.68
C ASP A 389 -21.01 19.14 28.19
N SER A 390 -22.03 19.51 28.96
CA SER A 390 -21.99 19.40 30.42
C SER A 390 -22.04 17.92 30.83
N GLY A 391 -20.93 17.39 31.32
CA GLY A 391 -20.80 16.00 31.75
C GLY A 391 -19.67 15.26 31.03
N ASP A 392 -19.15 15.85 29.96
CA ASP A 392 -18.01 15.33 29.22
C ASP A 392 -16.74 15.43 30.05
N PHE A 393 -15.86 14.46 29.84
CA PHE A 393 -14.56 14.42 30.49
C PHE A 393 -13.55 13.63 29.65
N ILE A 394 -12.28 13.89 29.89
CA ILE A 394 -11.17 13.00 29.53
C ILE A 394 -10.44 12.65 30.81
N ALA A 395 -10.20 11.36 31.03
CA ALA A 395 -9.35 10.90 32.11
C ALA A 395 -8.09 10.25 31.57
N VAL A 396 -6.96 10.58 32.19
CA VAL A 396 -5.66 9.97 31.94
C VAL A 396 -5.38 8.99 33.07
N GLU A 397 -5.15 7.73 32.74
CA GLU A 397 -4.80 6.69 33.72
C GLU A 397 -3.45 6.05 33.36
N LEU A 398 -2.57 5.92 34.37
CA LEU A 398 -1.26 5.27 34.23
C LEU A 398 -1.31 3.89 34.89
N GLY A 399 -0.72 2.88 34.25
CA GLY A 399 -0.57 1.53 34.80
C GLY A 399 0.89 1.12 35.00
N ASP A 400 1.21 0.63 36.19
CA ASP A 400 2.50 0.00 36.56
C ASP A 400 2.27 -1.50 36.83
N PHE A 401 3.04 -2.37 36.19
CA PHE A 401 2.94 -3.84 36.33
C PHE A 401 3.73 -4.39 37.54
N GLY A 402 4.03 -3.55 38.51
CA GLY A 402 4.70 -3.95 39.73
C GLY A 402 6.12 -4.49 39.52
N PRO A 403 6.77 -5.01 40.57
CA PRO A 403 8.13 -5.53 40.51
C PRO A 403 8.34 -6.72 39.55
N ASN A 404 7.28 -7.44 39.19
CA ASN A 404 7.36 -8.60 38.30
C ASN A 404 7.45 -8.19 36.80
N ALA A 405 7.13 -6.94 36.46
CA ALA A 405 7.09 -6.37 35.10
C ALA A 405 6.17 -7.13 34.11
N ALA A 406 5.08 -7.70 34.61
CA ALA A 406 4.13 -8.49 33.85
C ALA A 406 2.70 -8.22 34.31
N PHE A 407 1.78 -8.11 33.35
CA PHE A 407 0.37 -7.87 33.65
C PHE A 407 -0.25 -9.00 34.48
N GLY A 408 -1.01 -8.61 35.49
CA GLY A 408 -1.76 -9.50 36.36
C GLY A 408 -0.97 -9.95 37.59
N GLY A 409 -1.69 -10.27 38.66
CA GLY A 409 -1.11 -10.56 39.96
C GLY A 409 -1.71 -9.66 41.03
N ASP A 410 -1.00 -9.51 42.14
CA ASP A 410 -1.40 -8.67 43.27
C ASP A 410 -0.51 -7.42 43.40
N ASP A 411 0.44 -7.19 42.48
CA ASP A 411 1.43 -6.11 42.50
C ASP A 411 1.21 -5.00 41.47
N ASP A 412 0.27 -5.17 40.54
CA ASP A 412 -0.15 -4.12 39.61
C ASP A 412 -0.81 -2.95 40.34
N SER A 413 -0.56 -1.74 39.86
CA SER A 413 -1.28 -0.56 40.32
C SER A 413 -1.60 0.39 39.19
N SER A 414 -2.73 1.08 39.29
CA SER A 414 -3.09 2.14 38.37
C SER A 414 -3.66 3.33 39.14
N SER A 415 -3.56 4.51 38.54
CA SER A 415 -4.17 5.71 39.09
C SER A 415 -4.59 6.64 37.96
N ARG A 416 -5.64 7.42 38.22
CA ARG A 416 -6.35 8.20 37.20
C ARG A 416 -6.51 9.64 37.63
N ILE A 417 -6.30 10.55 36.68
CA ILE A 417 -6.63 11.97 36.79
C ILE A 417 -7.72 12.29 35.77
N THR A 418 -8.78 12.97 36.20
CA THR A 418 -9.93 13.32 35.34
C THR A 418 -9.98 14.83 35.11
N PHE A 419 -10.09 15.21 33.84
CA PHE A 419 -10.34 16.58 33.37
C PHE A 419 -11.81 16.67 32.93
N ASP A 420 -12.61 17.40 33.70
CA ASP A 420 -14.02 17.63 33.36
C ASP A 420 -14.15 18.68 32.25
N SER A 421 -15.37 18.85 31.73
CA SER A 421 -15.66 19.80 30.64
C SER A 421 -15.26 21.25 30.93
N SER A 422 -15.02 21.66 32.18
CA SER A 422 -14.54 23.00 32.50
C SER A 422 -13.03 23.19 32.27
N ALA A 423 -12.29 22.09 32.19
CA ALA A 423 -10.86 22.05 31.87
C ALA A 423 -10.58 21.78 30.38
N LEU A 424 -11.62 21.50 29.58
CA LEU A 424 -11.51 21.14 28.18
C LEU A 424 -11.96 22.29 27.27
N VAL A 425 -11.34 22.40 26.10
CA VAL A 425 -11.65 23.41 25.07
C VAL A 425 -11.72 22.72 23.72
N SER A 426 -12.84 22.96 23.01
CA SER A 426 -13.08 22.38 21.69
C SER A 426 -12.24 23.09 20.63
N GLY A 427 -11.62 22.31 19.73
CA GLY A 427 -10.87 22.83 18.59
C GLY A 427 -9.48 23.40 18.91
N GLU A 428 -9.01 23.31 20.16
CA GLU A 428 -7.70 23.81 20.59
C GLU A 428 -6.86 22.66 21.19
N TRP A 429 -5.55 22.70 20.97
CA TRP A 429 -4.61 21.81 21.66
C TRP A 429 -4.45 22.22 23.11
N ILE A 430 -4.56 21.24 24.01
CA ILE A 430 -4.43 21.37 25.44
C ILE A 430 -3.20 20.59 25.88
N SER A 431 -2.17 21.30 26.33
CA SER A 431 -0.98 20.70 26.92
C SER A 431 -1.25 20.31 28.38
N LEU A 432 -1.22 19.01 28.66
CA LEU A 432 -1.41 18.45 29.99
C LEU A 432 -0.05 18.17 30.63
N ASP A 433 0.40 19.02 31.54
CA ASP A 433 1.55 18.75 32.40
C ASP A 433 1.07 18.23 33.76
N ILE A 434 0.95 16.90 33.88
CA ILE A 434 0.38 16.24 35.06
C ILE A 434 1.50 15.84 36.02
N PRO A 435 1.55 16.37 37.26
CA PRO A 435 2.50 15.92 38.27
C PRO A 435 2.30 14.43 38.56
N LEU A 436 3.38 13.66 38.50
CA LEU A 436 3.32 12.23 38.80
C LEU A 436 2.95 11.96 40.27
N SER A 437 3.06 12.96 41.15
CA SER A 437 2.59 12.91 42.53
C SER A 437 1.06 12.88 42.68
N ASP A 438 0.32 13.32 41.65
CA ASP A 438 -1.13 13.42 41.71
C ASP A 438 -1.79 12.05 41.47
N PHE A 439 -1.06 11.11 40.87
CA PHE A 439 -1.45 9.71 40.69
C PHE A 439 -1.32 8.92 42.01
N THR A 440 -2.13 9.28 43.01
CA THR A 440 -1.95 8.83 44.41
C THR A 440 -2.13 7.33 44.64
N ASP A 441 -2.82 6.63 43.74
CA ASP A 441 -3.06 5.18 43.82
C ASP A 441 -2.00 4.36 43.07
N LEU A 442 -1.07 5.04 42.38
CA LEU A 442 0.01 4.41 41.66
C LEU A 442 1.15 4.10 42.64
N THR A 443 1.32 2.82 42.97
CA THR A 443 2.20 2.40 44.08
C THR A 443 3.68 2.42 43.74
N SER A 444 4.01 2.38 42.44
CA SER A 444 5.37 2.45 41.89
C SER A 444 5.37 3.11 40.52
N ARG A 445 6.55 3.51 40.03
CA ARG A 445 6.77 4.03 38.68
C ARG A 445 7.97 3.33 38.01
N SER A 446 8.36 2.18 38.53
CA SER A 446 9.55 1.47 38.08
C SER A 446 9.29 0.59 36.87
N ASN A 447 8.02 0.23 36.63
CA ASN A 447 7.57 -0.67 35.57
C ASN A 447 6.26 -0.16 34.97
N LEU A 448 6.21 1.13 34.62
CA LEU A 448 5.11 1.68 33.84
C LEU A 448 5.00 0.93 32.53
N ALA A 449 3.77 0.57 32.17
CA ALA A 449 3.51 -0.26 31.00
C ALA A 449 2.38 0.29 30.13
N GLN A 450 1.50 1.13 30.69
CA GLN A 450 0.28 1.55 30.00
C GLN A 450 -0.08 3.01 30.32
N ILE A 451 -0.60 3.69 29.30
CA ILE A 451 -1.28 5.00 29.41
C ILE A 451 -2.67 4.84 28.80
N PHE A 452 -3.70 5.25 29.53
CA PHE A 452 -5.09 5.21 29.08
C PHE A 452 -5.65 6.62 28.91
N PHE A 453 -6.40 6.82 27.84
CA PHE A 453 -7.37 7.91 27.72
C PHE A 453 -8.79 7.33 27.83
N ILE A 454 -9.62 7.90 28.69
CA ILE A 454 -10.96 7.38 29.01
C ILE A 454 -11.97 8.54 28.93
N SER A 455 -13.05 8.34 28.19
CA SER A 455 -14.17 9.30 28.09
C SER A 455 -15.52 8.70 28.49
N ASP A 456 -15.61 7.37 28.66
CA ASP A 456 -16.86 6.61 28.79
C ASP A 456 -17.89 6.95 27.70
N ALA A 457 -17.41 7.22 26.49
CA ALA A 457 -18.20 7.59 25.31
C ALA A 457 -18.96 8.92 25.44
N THR A 458 -18.51 9.81 26.34
CA THR A 458 -18.98 11.20 26.39
C THR A 458 -18.30 12.06 25.33
N ILE A 459 -17.01 11.82 25.10
CA ILE A 459 -16.24 12.37 23.97
C ILE A 459 -15.91 11.23 23.01
N SER A 460 -16.21 11.43 21.73
CA SER A 460 -15.99 10.47 20.64
C SER A 460 -14.66 10.70 19.93
N THR A 461 -14.27 11.96 19.72
CA THR A 461 -13.09 12.33 18.90
C THR A 461 -11.99 12.91 19.77
N LEU A 462 -10.81 12.27 19.77
CA LEU A 462 -9.64 12.72 20.51
C LEU A 462 -8.38 12.59 19.65
N LEU A 463 -7.70 13.71 19.44
CA LEU A 463 -6.34 13.76 18.89
C LEU A 463 -5.36 13.82 20.05
N VAL A 464 -4.26 13.08 19.96
CA VAL A 464 -3.19 13.05 20.96
C VAL A 464 -1.84 13.18 20.26
N ASP A 465 -0.96 13.98 20.85
CA ASP A 465 0.43 14.13 20.43
C ASP A 465 1.33 14.31 21.66
N ASN A 466 2.64 14.24 21.48
CA ASN A 466 3.66 14.58 22.48
C ASN A 466 3.44 13.92 23.85
N MET A 467 3.27 12.60 23.85
CA MET A 467 3.11 11.81 25.05
C MET A 467 4.48 11.39 25.61
N TYR A 468 4.92 12.00 26.72
CA TYR A 468 6.23 11.70 27.33
C TYR A 468 6.28 11.97 28.84
N PHE A 469 7.17 11.27 29.55
CA PHE A 469 7.51 11.59 30.93
C PHE A 469 8.75 12.48 30.98
N TYR A 470 8.80 13.44 31.90
CA TYR A 470 9.98 14.29 32.05
C TYR A 470 10.30 14.68 33.49
N THR A 471 11.54 15.13 33.69
CA THR A 471 12.02 15.77 34.91
C THR A 471 12.17 17.28 34.68
N GLU A 472 11.64 18.10 35.59
CA GLU A 472 11.85 19.58 35.58
C GLU A 472 13.31 20.00 35.83
#